data_AF-A0A150FY15-F1
#
_entry.id   AF-A0A150FY15-F1
#
_cell.length_a   1.000
_cell.length_b   1.000
_cell.length_c   1.000
_cell.angle_alpha   90.00
_cell.angle_beta   90.00
_cell.angle_gamma   90.00
#
_symmetry.space_group_name_H-M   'P 1'
#
loop_
_entity.id
_entity.type
_entity.pdbx_description
1 polymer ?
#
loop_
_entity_poly.entity_id
_entity_poly.type
_entity_poly.pdbx_seq_one_letter_code
_entity_poly.pdbx_strand_id
1 'polypeptide(L)'
;MSGLLGALLFLGLGIASTQAATLLPPSEEWEYVKPCGHQLCLYNKPWYFMGANAYWLIDFVKRDKGIVDRFFDRCNDFGLKVIRLWAFNHRMPYAWGKYDETEFQGLDYIVDSAGRHNIRLILALGNTWSAYRSPQDYMQMAGVDPAGKDLLDFYGSAEVRHFYRDHISAIVWRTNAFNGRRYRDDAAIMMWDAMNEPRCPGCIDAKSQATQHAFLDEMTAHVKANAPHQMVALGTEGYFLNSYEGWNPGAGARCEGEDWAALMHMKSVDVSVVHAYERQMESVPPKWGKCDFACFCNYLIQYLSAHQRIAADSGKPLILEEYGLILPEYTVEQRILLFRLVADNLQWMKKTGGAMAGAMFWNAAIGTVWDDGYNVYLDGPVEKPTPKPTPAPTVTPTSAPGTSAPTSAPSSTPTSAPTSAATTPTPTSTPEPSRAPIVANTETLTDFLRGPQRAACAEEAARWWLPIWTAGWAQTVDMAAYTKRCADMTVLKVFKDTMDIIYAP
;
A
#
# COMPACT_ATOMS: atom_id res chain seq x y z
N MET A 1 58.02 19.17 55.61
CA MET A 1 56.80 18.66 54.94
C MET A 1 57.01 18.92 53.45
N SER A 2 57.75 18.11 52.69
CA SER A 2 57.71 16.63 52.56
C SER A 2 56.34 16.19 51.99
N GLY A 3 56.20 15.59 50.80
CA GLY A 3 57.17 15.30 49.73
C GLY A 3 56.57 14.38 48.64
N LEU A 4 57.44 13.90 47.73
CA LEU A 4 57.28 12.78 46.77
C LEU A 4 56.50 12.93 45.43
N LEU A 5 57.16 12.28 44.46
CA LEU A 5 56.83 11.90 43.08
C LEU A 5 55.51 11.13 42.89
N GLY A 6 55.04 11.11 41.64
CA GLY A 6 54.20 10.03 41.11
C GLY A 6 53.73 10.27 39.67
N ALA A 7 54.39 9.68 38.68
CA ALA A 7 53.94 9.68 37.28
C ALA A 7 53.28 8.33 36.95
N LEU A 8 52.17 8.35 36.19
CA LEU A 8 51.61 7.16 35.55
C LEU A 8 50.79 7.55 34.30
N LEU A 9 51.32 7.19 33.13
CA LEU A 9 50.56 7.05 31.90
C LEU A 9 49.68 5.80 32.03
N PHE A 10 48.42 5.82 31.63
CA PHE A 10 47.78 4.64 31.02
C PHE A 10 46.70 5.00 30.01
N LEU A 11 46.60 4.11 29.02
CA LEU A 11 45.91 4.20 27.73
C LEU A 11 44.46 4.68 27.78
N GLY A 12 44.02 5.25 26.66
CA GLY A 12 42.63 5.65 26.45
C GLY A 12 41.66 4.45 26.40
N LEU A 13 40.46 4.66 26.93
CA LEU A 13 39.27 3.94 26.49
C LEU A 13 38.55 4.80 25.46
N GLY A 14 38.32 4.25 24.28
CA GLY A 14 37.42 4.87 23.31
C GLY A 14 36.02 4.97 23.90
N ILE A 15 35.38 6.12 23.76
CA ILE A 15 33.94 6.25 23.99
C ILE A 15 33.26 5.51 22.84
N ALA A 16 33.07 4.21 23.01
CA ALA A 16 32.11 3.47 22.22
C ALA A 16 30.74 4.06 22.55
N SER A 17 30.21 4.90 21.66
CA SER A 17 28.84 5.37 21.72
C SER A 17 27.92 4.20 21.36
N THR A 18 27.78 3.25 22.29
CA THR A 18 26.64 2.35 22.28
C THR A 18 25.41 3.24 22.43
N GLN A 19 24.72 3.48 21.31
CA GLN A 19 23.30 3.76 21.35
C GLN A 19 22.64 2.55 22.00
N ALA A 20 22.55 2.58 23.33
CA ALA A 20 21.52 1.83 24.01
C ALA A 20 20.22 2.28 23.34
N ALA A 21 19.50 1.33 22.72
CA ALA A 21 18.17 1.58 22.24
C ALA A 21 17.36 2.02 23.46
N THR A 22 17.15 3.33 23.60
CA THR A 22 16.27 3.88 24.62
C THR A 22 14.92 3.28 24.34
N LEU A 23 14.46 2.40 25.23
CA LEU A 23 13.10 1.89 25.22
C LEU A 23 12.19 3.10 25.10
N LEU A 24 11.56 3.24 23.92
CA LEU A 24 10.66 4.34 23.66
C LEU A 24 9.51 4.26 24.67
N PRO A 25 8.96 5.41 25.08
CA PRO A 25 7.89 5.40 26.07
C PRO A 25 6.70 4.57 25.55
N PRO A 26 5.94 3.93 26.45
CA PRO A 26 4.72 3.20 26.09
C PRO A 26 3.80 4.05 25.22
N SER A 27 2.97 3.42 24.37
CA SER A 27 2.04 4.17 23.51
C SER A 27 1.01 5.02 24.28
N GLU A 28 0.89 4.83 25.59
CA GLU A 28 0.14 5.68 26.53
C GLU A 28 0.70 7.11 26.66
N GLU A 29 1.98 7.32 26.36
CA GLU A 29 2.63 8.65 26.35
C GLU A 29 2.77 9.22 24.93
N TRP A 30 2.27 8.53 23.89
CA TRP A 30 2.38 9.00 22.52
C TRP A 30 1.41 10.14 22.24
N GLU A 31 1.94 11.26 21.74
CA GLU A 31 1.12 12.30 21.11
C GLU A 31 0.37 11.70 19.91
N TYR A 32 -0.91 12.07 19.76
CA TYR A 32 -1.72 11.76 18.58
C TYR A 32 -1.24 12.58 17.39
N VAL A 33 -1.11 11.94 16.22
CA VAL A 33 -0.89 12.67 14.96
C VAL A 33 -2.16 13.45 14.63
N LYS A 34 -2.02 14.71 14.25
CA LYS A 34 -3.14 15.64 14.01
C LYS A 34 -2.86 16.54 12.81
N PRO A 35 -3.88 17.05 12.09
CA PRO A 35 -3.69 18.09 11.09
C PRO A 35 -3.22 19.39 11.76
N CYS A 36 -2.39 20.15 11.05
CA CYS A 36 -1.92 21.48 11.44
C CYS A 36 -1.94 22.40 10.22
N GLY A 37 -3.15 22.81 9.82
CA GLY A 37 -3.42 23.28 8.47
C GLY A 37 -3.27 22.13 7.48
N HIS A 38 -2.72 22.41 6.30
CA HIS A 38 -2.53 21.40 5.25
C HIS A 38 -1.39 20.39 5.51
N GLN A 39 -0.74 20.41 6.67
CA GLN A 39 0.32 19.44 7.03
C GLN A 39 -0.16 18.52 8.17
N LEU A 40 0.42 17.32 8.27
CA LEU A 40 0.33 16.54 9.50
C LEU A 40 1.36 17.05 10.51
N CYS A 41 1.01 17.00 11.80
CA CYS A 41 1.91 17.31 12.90
C CYS A 41 1.96 16.17 13.92
N LEU A 42 3.17 15.93 14.43
CA LEU A 42 3.44 15.04 15.56
C LEU A 42 4.37 15.79 16.53
N TYR A 43 4.06 15.80 17.83
CA TYR A 43 4.70 16.65 18.85
C TYR A 43 4.79 18.13 18.44
N ASN A 44 3.72 18.66 17.83
CA ASN A 44 3.61 20.03 17.29
C ASN A 44 4.67 20.42 16.24
N LYS A 45 5.31 19.45 15.59
CA LYS A 45 6.20 19.66 14.43
C LYS A 45 5.60 19.05 13.17
N PRO A 46 5.76 19.66 11.98
CA PRO A 46 5.38 19.04 10.71
C PRO A 46 6.00 17.65 10.57
N TRP A 47 5.19 16.68 10.22
CA TRP A 47 5.55 15.28 10.15
C TRP A 47 5.17 14.70 8.79
N TYR A 48 6.15 14.05 8.16
CA TYR A 48 6.02 13.38 6.88
C TYR A 48 6.43 11.93 7.06
N PHE A 49 5.77 11.01 6.37
CA PHE A 49 6.04 9.59 6.53
C PHE A 49 5.97 8.81 5.21
N MET A 50 6.73 7.72 5.16
CA MET A 50 6.43 6.60 4.26
C MET A 50 5.69 5.52 5.05
N GLY A 51 4.82 4.80 4.35
CA GLY A 51 4.10 3.68 4.91
C GLY A 51 3.84 2.59 3.88
N ALA A 52 3.03 1.60 4.28
CA ALA A 52 2.59 0.52 3.42
C ALA A 52 1.22 0.00 3.83
N ASN A 53 0.53 -0.65 2.90
CA ASN A 53 -0.64 -1.47 3.20
C ASN A 53 -0.20 -2.89 3.61
N ALA A 54 -0.95 -3.51 4.51
CA ALA A 54 -0.70 -4.85 5.03
C ALA A 54 -2.01 -5.50 5.55
N TYR A 55 -3.08 -5.41 4.75
CA TYR A 55 -4.42 -5.94 5.06
C TYR A 55 -4.41 -7.41 5.52
N TRP A 56 -3.45 -8.19 5.02
CA TRP A 56 -3.29 -9.62 5.23
C TRP A 56 -2.91 -10.03 6.66
N LEU A 57 -2.42 -9.12 7.51
CA LEU A 57 -1.78 -9.48 8.78
C LEU A 57 -2.65 -10.35 9.71
N ILE A 58 -3.95 -10.05 9.80
CA ILE A 58 -4.89 -10.74 10.72
C ILE A 58 -4.94 -12.26 10.41
N ASP A 59 -4.95 -12.64 9.14
CA ASP A 59 -5.09 -14.03 8.69
C ASP A 59 -3.93 -14.93 9.15
N PHE A 60 -2.76 -14.33 9.41
CA PHE A 60 -1.57 -15.07 9.85
C PHE A 60 -1.40 -15.11 11.37
N VAL A 61 -2.02 -14.20 12.14
CA VAL A 61 -1.81 -14.12 13.60
C VAL A 61 -2.14 -15.43 14.31
N LYS A 62 -3.19 -16.14 13.85
CA LYS A 62 -3.59 -17.45 14.39
C LYS A 62 -2.53 -18.55 14.15
N ARG A 63 -1.78 -18.47 13.04
CA ARG A 63 -0.79 -19.47 12.63
C ARG A 63 0.60 -19.17 13.20
N ASP A 64 1.02 -17.92 13.10
CA ASP A 64 2.29 -17.41 13.60
C ASP A 64 2.10 -15.95 14.02
N LYS A 65 1.71 -15.77 15.28
CA LYS A 65 1.55 -14.44 15.88
C LYS A 65 2.82 -13.58 15.78
N GLY A 66 4.00 -14.21 15.85
CA GLY A 66 5.29 -13.52 15.75
C GLY A 66 5.60 -12.98 14.35
N ILE A 67 4.78 -13.26 13.33
CA ILE A 67 4.92 -12.61 12.02
C ILE A 67 4.69 -11.10 12.12
N VAL A 68 3.84 -10.65 13.05
CA VAL A 68 3.48 -9.23 13.23
C VAL A 68 4.68 -8.44 13.74
N ASP A 69 5.37 -8.93 14.79
CA ASP A 69 6.55 -8.25 15.32
C ASP A 69 7.68 -8.22 14.28
N ARG A 70 7.96 -9.36 13.63
CA ARG A 70 8.97 -9.43 12.55
C ARG A 70 8.63 -8.54 11.35
N PHE A 71 7.34 -8.36 11.05
CA PHE A 71 6.89 -7.45 9.99
C PHE A 71 7.15 -6.00 10.38
N PHE A 72 6.83 -5.60 11.62
CA PHE A 72 7.10 -4.24 12.10
C PHE A 72 8.59 -3.94 12.31
N ASP A 73 9.41 -4.92 12.71
CA ASP A 73 10.86 -4.83 12.67
C ASP A 73 11.35 -4.49 11.25
N ARG A 74 10.86 -5.21 10.24
CA ARG A 74 11.18 -4.92 8.83
C ARG A 74 10.63 -3.59 8.34
N CYS A 75 9.47 -3.15 8.81
CA CYS A 75 8.98 -1.80 8.51
C CYS A 75 9.94 -0.73 9.07
N ASN A 76 10.48 -0.94 10.27
CA ASN A 76 11.45 -0.06 10.88
C ASN A 76 12.80 -0.02 10.15
N ASP A 77 13.31 -1.16 9.66
CA ASP A 77 14.54 -1.25 8.85
C ASP A 77 14.53 -0.32 7.61
N PHE A 78 13.34 0.02 7.10
CA PHE A 78 13.11 0.82 5.89
C PHE A 78 12.35 2.13 6.14
N GLY A 79 12.11 2.50 7.40
CA GLY A 79 11.44 3.77 7.74
C GLY A 79 9.95 3.84 7.38
N LEU A 80 9.30 2.70 7.21
CA LEU A 80 7.85 2.62 7.02
C LEU A 80 7.19 2.79 8.40
N LYS A 81 6.69 3.99 8.71
CA LYS A 81 6.22 4.38 10.05
C LYS A 81 4.70 4.35 10.22
N VAL A 82 3.97 4.20 9.13
CA VAL A 82 2.52 4.06 9.13
C VAL A 82 2.15 2.82 8.33
N ILE A 83 1.30 1.96 8.90
CA ILE A 83 0.82 0.75 8.23
C ILE A 83 -0.70 0.79 8.18
N ARG A 84 -1.25 0.59 6.99
CA ARG A 84 -2.70 0.56 6.75
C ARG A 84 -3.18 -0.87 6.60
N LEU A 85 -4.27 -1.20 7.29
CA LEU A 85 -4.88 -2.52 7.27
C LEU A 85 -6.37 -2.44 7.62
N TRP A 86 -7.08 -3.54 7.42
CA TRP A 86 -8.53 -3.60 7.59
C TRP A 86 -8.91 -3.87 9.04
N ALA A 87 -9.85 -3.08 9.57
CA ALA A 87 -10.53 -3.35 10.83
C ALA A 87 -11.74 -4.28 10.65
N PHE A 88 -11.76 -5.03 9.56
CA PHE A 88 -12.73 -6.07 9.22
C PHE A 88 -11.96 -7.26 8.62
N ASN A 89 -12.52 -8.46 8.74
CA ASN A 89 -11.94 -9.66 8.16
C ASN A 89 -13.05 -10.72 7.86
N HIS A 90 -12.68 -11.89 7.34
CA HIS A 90 -13.56 -12.99 6.91
C HIS A 90 -14.74 -13.28 7.85
N ARG A 91 -14.58 -13.16 9.17
CA ARG A 91 -15.61 -13.40 10.19
C ARG A 91 -15.66 -12.28 11.24
N MET A 92 -15.07 -11.13 10.94
CA MET A 92 -15.08 -9.93 11.78
C MET A 92 -15.68 -8.77 10.98
N PRO A 93 -17.02 -8.60 10.95
CA PRO A 93 -18.08 -9.42 11.55
C PRO A 93 -18.44 -10.68 10.74
N TYR A 94 -19.30 -11.54 11.31
CA TYR A 94 -20.01 -12.61 10.59
C TYR A 94 -21.54 -12.55 10.67
N ALA A 95 -22.09 -11.70 11.55
CA ALA A 95 -23.50 -11.29 11.60
C ALA A 95 -23.63 -10.02 12.46
N TRP A 96 -24.81 -9.38 12.52
CA TRP A 96 -25.04 -8.20 13.36
C TRP A 96 -24.62 -8.45 14.82
N GLY A 97 -23.67 -7.65 15.30
CA GLY A 97 -23.13 -7.73 16.65
C GLY A 97 -22.34 -9.00 16.96
N LYS A 98 -21.97 -9.80 15.95
CA LYS A 98 -21.27 -11.09 16.12
C LYS A 98 -19.99 -11.13 15.29
N TYR A 99 -18.89 -11.43 15.98
CA TYR A 99 -17.54 -11.39 15.47
C TYR A 99 -16.79 -12.66 15.87
N ASP A 100 -15.83 -13.09 15.07
CA ASP A 100 -14.87 -14.12 15.46
C ASP A 100 -13.80 -13.49 16.36
N GLU A 101 -13.84 -13.84 17.65
CA GLU A 101 -12.91 -13.34 18.66
C GLU A 101 -11.44 -13.71 18.33
N THR A 102 -11.19 -14.73 17.50
CA THR A 102 -9.82 -15.06 17.04
C THR A 102 -9.28 -13.99 16.07
N GLU A 103 -10.13 -13.51 15.16
CA GLU A 103 -9.75 -12.43 14.22
C GLU A 103 -9.64 -11.10 14.96
N PHE A 104 -10.54 -10.84 15.92
CA PHE A 104 -10.48 -9.66 16.79
C PHE A 104 -9.22 -9.62 17.67
N GLN A 105 -8.83 -10.74 18.27
CA GLN A 105 -7.56 -10.86 18.98
C GLN A 105 -6.35 -10.81 18.04
N GLY A 106 -6.54 -11.17 16.76
CA GLY A 106 -5.57 -10.90 15.70
C GLY A 106 -5.28 -9.40 15.56
N LEU A 107 -6.34 -8.59 15.41
CA LEU A 107 -6.24 -7.14 15.35
C LEU A 107 -5.72 -6.53 16.67
N ASP A 108 -6.14 -7.03 17.83
CA ASP A 108 -5.63 -6.59 19.13
C ASP A 108 -4.09 -6.74 19.20
N TYR A 109 -3.56 -7.87 18.74
CA TYR A 109 -2.11 -8.09 18.74
C TYR A 109 -1.37 -7.17 17.77
N ILE A 110 -1.99 -6.84 16.63
CA ILE A 110 -1.42 -5.91 15.65
C ILE A 110 -1.38 -4.49 16.21
N VAL A 111 -2.46 -4.00 16.84
CA VAL A 111 -2.49 -2.69 17.52
C VAL A 111 -1.46 -2.61 18.64
N ASP A 112 -1.37 -3.66 19.46
CA ASP A 112 -0.37 -3.76 20.54
C ASP A 112 1.07 -3.76 20.01
N SER A 113 1.35 -4.57 19.01
CA SER A 113 2.69 -4.69 18.43
C SER A 113 3.09 -3.42 17.68
N ALA A 114 2.17 -2.72 17.01
CA ALA A 114 2.45 -1.44 16.39
C ALA A 114 2.92 -0.40 17.41
N GLY A 115 2.22 -0.31 18.55
CA GLY A 115 2.63 0.50 19.71
C GLY A 115 4.04 0.15 20.21
N ARG A 116 4.34 -1.14 20.39
CA ARG A 116 5.68 -1.61 20.82
C ARG A 116 6.80 -1.31 19.82
N HIS A 117 6.50 -1.27 18.52
CA HIS A 117 7.49 -1.09 17.45
C HIS A 117 7.56 0.34 16.88
N ASN A 118 6.93 1.34 17.52
CA ASN A 118 6.90 2.72 17.02
C ASN A 118 6.32 2.84 15.60
N ILE A 119 5.24 2.09 15.34
CA ILE A 119 4.43 2.11 14.12
C ILE A 119 3.07 2.72 14.45
N ARG A 120 2.56 3.58 13.56
CA ARG A 120 1.18 4.06 13.59
C ARG A 120 0.30 3.26 12.63
N LEU A 121 -0.98 3.13 12.94
CA LEU A 121 -1.93 2.38 12.12
C LEU A 121 -2.99 3.28 11.49
N ILE A 122 -3.33 2.97 10.24
CA ILE A 122 -4.57 3.43 9.61
C ILE A 122 -5.49 2.22 9.49
N LEU A 123 -6.73 2.37 9.93
CA LEU A 123 -7.69 1.28 10.02
C LEU A 123 -8.95 1.58 9.20
N ALA A 124 -9.16 0.84 8.10
CA ALA A 124 -10.39 0.95 7.31
C ALA A 124 -11.53 0.13 7.91
N LEU A 125 -12.72 0.72 7.97
CA LEU A 125 -13.89 0.18 8.68
C LEU A 125 -14.86 -0.63 7.81
N GLY A 126 -14.57 -0.78 6.52
CA GLY A 126 -15.27 -1.67 5.57
C GLY A 126 -14.66 -1.58 4.18
N ASN A 127 -15.25 -2.26 3.19
CA ASN A 127 -14.72 -2.35 1.83
C ASN A 127 -15.81 -2.18 0.78
N THR A 128 -15.47 -1.56 -0.36
CA THR A 128 -16.28 -1.59 -1.59
C THR A 128 -16.13 -2.92 -2.33
N TRP A 129 -14.97 -3.55 -2.22
CA TRP A 129 -14.61 -4.75 -2.99
C TRP A 129 -15.05 -6.06 -2.32
N SER A 130 -14.98 -7.16 -3.07
CA SER A 130 -15.36 -8.49 -2.62
C SER A 130 -14.36 -9.14 -1.64
N ALA A 131 -13.13 -8.65 -1.58
CA ALA A 131 -12.12 -9.12 -0.64
C ALA A 131 -12.47 -8.70 0.79
N TYR A 132 -12.82 -9.68 1.63
CA TYR A 132 -13.23 -9.50 3.03
C TYR A 132 -14.43 -8.57 3.23
N ARG A 133 -15.63 -9.14 3.33
CA ARG A 133 -16.88 -8.42 3.62
C ARG A 133 -17.18 -7.31 2.61
N SER A 134 -17.75 -7.75 1.50
CA SER A 134 -18.34 -6.89 0.48
C SER A 134 -19.52 -6.08 1.01
N PRO A 135 -19.94 -5.01 0.31
CA PRO A 135 -21.20 -4.31 0.59
C PRO A 135 -22.42 -5.26 0.61
N GLN A 136 -22.41 -6.31 -0.21
CA GLN A 136 -23.44 -7.35 -0.21
C GLN A 136 -23.42 -8.22 1.05
N ASP A 137 -22.25 -8.55 1.60
CA ASP A 137 -22.14 -9.21 2.91
C ASP A 137 -22.75 -8.33 4.00
N TYR A 138 -22.45 -7.02 3.98
CA TYR A 138 -22.98 -6.06 4.93
C TYR A 138 -24.51 -5.92 4.81
N MET A 139 -25.07 -5.88 3.59
CA MET A 139 -26.53 -5.97 3.38
C MET A 139 -27.12 -7.23 4.03
N GLN A 140 -26.57 -8.41 3.73
CA GLN A 140 -27.07 -9.68 4.27
C GLN A 140 -27.00 -9.72 5.80
N MET A 141 -25.90 -9.26 6.39
CA MET A 141 -25.74 -9.21 7.85
C MET A 141 -26.67 -8.17 8.52
N ALA A 142 -27.07 -7.12 7.79
CA ALA A 142 -28.09 -6.14 8.21
C ALA A 142 -29.54 -6.62 7.98
N GLY A 143 -29.75 -7.78 7.35
CA GLY A 143 -31.07 -8.32 7.04
C GLY A 143 -31.69 -7.82 5.72
N VAL A 144 -30.88 -7.21 4.85
CA VAL A 144 -31.27 -6.73 3.52
C VAL A 144 -30.82 -7.74 2.46
N ASP A 145 -31.72 -8.16 1.58
CA ASP A 145 -31.39 -9.01 0.42
C ASP A 145 -30.67 -8.17 -0.65
N PRO A 146 -29.41 -8.47 -1.03
CA PRO A 146 -28.68 -7.75 -2.07
C PRO A 146 -29.12 -8.11 -3.49
N ALA A 147 -30.04 -9.07 -3.69
CA ALA A 147 -30.49 -9.48 -5.02
C ALA A 147 -31.09 -8.30 -5.81
N GLY A 148 -30.45 -7.95 -6.93
CA GLY A 148 -30.88 -6.83 -7.78
C GLY A 148 -30.60 -5.43 -7.22
N LYS A 149 -29.78 -5.32 -6.17
CA LYS A 149 -29.33 -4.06 -5.58
C LYS A 149 -27.96 -3.64 -6.09
N ASP A 150 -27.57 -2.40 -5.78
CA ASP A 150 -26.26 -1.81 -6.06
C ASP A 150 -25.68 -1.06 -4.83
N LEU A 151 -24.59 -0.30 -5.04
CA LEU A 151 -23.98 0.54 -4.02
C LEU A 151 -24.85 1.72 -3.57
N LEU A 152 -25.72 2.27 -4.43
CA LEU A 152 -26.62 3.35 -4.04
C LEU A 152 -27.70 2.84 -3.08
N ASP A 153 -28.21 1.63 -3.31
CA ASP A 153 -29.04 0.88 -2.37
C ASP A 153 -28.35 0.64 -1.02
N PHE A 154 -27.05 0.30 -1.03
CA PHE A 154 -26.24 0.12 0.18
C PHE A 154 -26.17 1.41 1.00
N TYR A 155 -25.82 2.54 0.36
CA TYR A 155 -25.74 3.84 1.03
C TYR A 155 -27.11 4.39 1.48
N GLY A 156 -28.19 3.96 0.83
CA GLY A 156 -29.57 4.38 1.11
C GLY A 156 -30.30 3.58 2.20
N SER A 157 -29.91 2.34 2.49
CA SER A 157 -30.60 1.50 3.48
C SER A 157 -30.37 1.98 4.92
N ALA A 158 -31.47 2.22 5.65
CA ALA A 158 -31.41 2.60 7.06
C ALA A 158 -30.88 1.46 7.95
N GLU A 159 -31.18 0.22 7.59
CA GLU A 159 -30.75 -1.01 8.26
C GLU A 159 -29.23 -1.19 8.12
N VAL A 160 -28.71 -1.06 6.90
CA VAL A 160 -27.26 -1.12 6.62
C VAL A 160 -26.52 0.00 7.34
N ARG A 161 -27.02 1.23 7.30
CA ARG A 161 -26.41 2.38 7.99
C ARG A 161 -26.37 2.18 9.51
N HIS A 162 -27.43 1.61 10.08
CA HIS A 162 -27.47 1.28 11.51
C HIS A 162 -26.49 0.16 11.86
N PHE A 163 -26.49 -0.94 11.10
CA PHE A 163 -25.50 -2.01 11.22
C PHE A 163 -24.07 -1.45 11.17
N TYR A 164 -23.79 -0.53 10.24
CA TYR A 164 -22.45 0.00 10.03
C TYR A 164 -21.99 0.89 11.20
N ARG A 165 -22.89 1.70 11.78
CA ARG A 165 -22.59 2.44 13.03
C ARG A 165 -22.37 1.50 14.22
N ASP A 166 -23.12 0.41 14.33
CA ASP A 166 -22.88 -0.62 15.35
C ASP A 166 -21.54 -1.32 15.14
N HIS A 167 -21.16 -1.57 13.88
CA HIS A 167 -19.86 -2.15 13.53
C HIS A 167 -18.69 -1.23 13.93
N ILE A 168 -18.75 0.05 13.52
CA ILE A 168 -17.80 1.08 13.95
C ILE A 168 -17.73 1.12 15.48
N SER A 169 -18.87 1.12 16.17
CA SER A 169 -18.90 1.15 17.65
C SER A 169 -18.20 -0.05 18.26
N ALA A 170 -18.41 -1.26 17.74
CA ALA A 170 -17.79 -2.47 18.25
C ALA A 170 -16.26 -2.48 18.06
N ILE A 171 -15.76 -1.96 16.94
CA ILE A 171 -14.32 -1.80 16.68
C ILE A 171 -13.72 -0.70 17.56
N VAL A 172 -14.29 0.50 17.53
CA VAL A 172 -13.74 1.70 18.18
C VAL A 172 -13.74 1.56 19.71
N TRP A 173 -14.76 0.91 20.30
CA TRP A 173 -14.81 0.63 21.74
C TRP A 173 -14.16 -0.69 22.16
N ARG A 174 -13.60 -1.48 21.23
CA ARG A 174 -12.87 -2.73 21.55
C ARG A 174 -11.80 -2.42 22.59
N THR A 175 -11.81 -3.19 23.68
CA THR A 175 -10.71 -3.20 24.66
C THR A 175 -9.72 -4.28 24.23
N ASN A 176 -8.49 -3.86 23.94
CA ASN A 176 -7.42 -4.69 23.42
C ASN A 176 -7.00 -5.76 24.45
N ALA A 177 -7.02 -7.04 24.07
CA ALA A 177 -6.72 -8.15 24.96
C ALA A 177 -5.26 -8.22 25.46
N PHE A 178 -4.32 -7.52 24.83
CA PHE A 178 -2.88 -7.59 25.17
C PHE A 178 -2.40 -6.42 26.04
N ASN A 179 -2.95 -5.21 25.86
CA ASN A 179 -2.57 -4.02 26.62
C ASN A 179 -3.71 -3.35 27.41
N GLY A 180 -4.96 -3.83 27.28
CA GLY A 180 -6.10 -3.34 28.07
C GLY A 180 -6.62 -1.96 27.69
N ARG A 181 -6.06 -1.27 26.69
CA ARG A 181 -6.57 0.01 26.20
C ARG A 181 -7.75 -0.19 25.26
N ARG A 182 -8.61 0.81 25.15
CA ARG A 182 -9.62 0.85 24.09
C ARG A 182 -9.00 1.37 22.80
N TYR A 183 -9.45 0.89 21.65
CA TYR A 183 -8.92 1.34 20.36
C TYR A 183 -9.06 2.85 20.17
N ARG A 184 -10.20 3.44 20.56
CA ARG A 184 -10.42 4.91 20.60
C ARG A 184 -9.42 5.73 21.44
N ASP A 185 -8.75 5.07 22.39
CA ASP A 185 -7.89 5.70 23.39
C ASP A 185 -6.42 5.21 23.23
N ASP A 186 -6.08 4.51 22.13
CA ASP A 186 -4.72 4.07 21.80
C ASP A 186 -4.13 4.88 20.63
N ALA A 187 -3.09 5.67 20.93
CA ALA A 187 -2.40 6.50 19.95
C ALA A 187 -1.57 5.69 18.92
N ALA A 188 -1.42 4.38 19.08
CA ALA A 188 -0.91 3.51 18.02
C ALA A 188 -1.83 3.53 16.79
N ILE A 189 -3.14 3.69 16.97
CA ILE A 189 -4.07 3.98 15.87
C ILE A 189 -4.04 5.50 15.62
N MET A 190 -3.65 5.89 14.41
CA MET A 190 -3.48 7.28 13.99
C MET A 190 -4.71 7.82 13.27
N MET A 191 -5.33 6.99 12.42
CA MET A 191 -6.44 7.40 11.57
C MET A 191 -7.40 6.24 11.29
N TRP A 192 -8.66 6.59 11.05
CA TRP A 192 -9.70 5.68 10.57
C TRP A 192 -10.13 6.07 9.17
N ASP A 193 -10.24 5.10 8.25
CA ASP A 193 -10.99 5.31 7.01
C ASP A 193 -12.43 4.89 7.20
N ALA A 194 -13.35 5.74 6.73
CA ALA A 194 -14.77 5.43 6.70
C ALA A 194 -15.06 4.10 5.97
N MET A 195 -14.39 3.84 4.85
CA MET A 195 -14.54 2.66 3.99
C MET A 195 -13.35 2.58 3.03
N ASN A 196 -12.92 1.41 2.59
CA ASN A 196 -11.90 1.29 1.54
C ASN A 196 -12.52 1.50 0.15
N GLU A 197 -12.01 2.50 -0.59
CA GLU A 197 -12.39 2.90 -1.95
C GLU A 197 -13.91 3.10 -2.17
N PRO A 198 -14.59 4.01 -1.43
CA PRO A 198 -16.05 4.19 -1.49
C PRO A 198 -16.55 4.82 -2.80
N ARG A 199 -16.89 3.98 -3.79
CA ARG A 199 -17.48 4.37 -5.08
C ARG A 199 -19.00 4.40 -5.07
N CYS A 200 -19.62 5.13 -6.00
CA CYS A 200 -21.04 5.01 -6.34
C CYS A 200 -21.21 4.96 -7.87
N PRO A 201 -20.93 3.81 -8.53
CA PRO A 201 -20.83 3.75 -9.98
C PRO A 201 -22.14 4.06 -10.70
N GLY A 202 -22.14 5.09 -11.54
CA GLY A 202 -23.31 5.65 -12.20
C GLY A 202 -24.04 6.76 -11.41
N CYS A 203 -23.65 7.04 -10.17
CA CYS A 203 -24.25 8.07 -9.30
C CYS A 203 -23.79 9.50 -9.66
N ILE A 204 -24.07 9.94 -10.89
CA ILE A 204 -23.60 11.26 -11.39
C ILE A 204 -24.59 12.40 -11.16
N ASP A 205 -25.80 12.11 -10.67
CA ASP A 205 -26.84 13.10 -10.40
C ASP A 205 -26.85 13.57 -8.93
N ALA A 206 -27.36 14.76 -8.68
CA ALA A 206 -27.34 15.38 -7.35
C ALA A 206 -28.07 14.57 -6.26
N LYS A 207 -29.06 13.73 -6.59
CA LYS A 207 -29.80 12.91 -5.62
C LYS A 207 -29.00 11.65 -5.25
N SER A 208 -28.37 11.00 -6.22
CA SER A 208 -27.52 9.84 -5.95
C SER A 208 -26.27 10.24 -5.16
N GLN A 209 -25.61 11.33 -5.56
CA GLN A 209 -24.53 11.97 -4.79
C GLN A 209 -24.94 12.31 -3.35
N ALA A 210 -26.10 12.93 -3.13
CA ALA A 210 -26.57 13.25 -1.78
C ALA A 210 -26.76 12.01 -0.89
N THR A 211 -27.15 10.86 -1.47
CA THR A 211 -27.30 9.60 -0.72
C THR A 211 -25.95 9.07 -0.24
N GLN A 212 -24.96 8.99 -1.12
CA GLN A 212 -23.60 8.55 -0.77
C GLN A 212 -22.93 9.52 0.21
N HIS A 213 -23.01 10.83 -0.05
CA HIS A 213 -22.44 11.85 0.83
C HIS A 213 -23.06 11.80 2.23
N ALA A 214 -24.38 11.59 2.33
CA ALA A 214 -25.04 11.40 3.61
C ALA A 214 -24.56 10.13 4.33
N PHE A 215 -24.22 9.04 3.62
CA PHE A 215 -23.63 7.86 4.26
C PHE A 215 -22.25 8.18 4.83
N LEU A 216 -21.35 8.75 4.01
CA LEU A 216 -19.97 9.04 4.41
C LEU A 216 -19.88 10.09 5.52
N ASP A 217 -20.68 11.16 5.48
CA ASP A 217 -20.76 12.15 6.55
C ASP A 217 -21.30 11.53 7.86
N GLU A 218 -22.32 10.66 7.79
CA GLU A 218 -22.81 9.95 8.99
C GLU A 218 -21.76 9.03 9.60
N MET A 219 -21.06 8.22 8.78
CA MET A 219 -20.07 7.27 9.31
C MET A 219 -18.83 7.99 9.86
N THR A 220 -18.32 9.01 9.16
CA THR A 220 -17.20 9.82 9.68
C THR A 220 -17.56 10.59 10.94
N ALA A 221 -18.76 11.19 11.02
CA ALA A 221 -19.25 11.83 12.23
C ALA A 221 -19.42 10.84 13.40
N HIS A 222 -19.90 9.63 13.12
CA HIS A 222 -20.03 8.58 14.11
C HIS A 222 -18.67 8.10 14.63
N VAL A 223 -17.66 7.93 13.77
CA VAL A 223 -16.28 7.68 14.22
C VAL A 223 -15.80 8.85 15.09
N LYS A 224 -15.95 10.10 14.63
CA LYS A 224 -15.45 11.28 15.35
C LYS A 224 -16.05 11.45 16.75
N ALA A 225 -17.33 11.11 16.93
CA ALA A 225 -17.99 11.10 18.24
C ALA A 225 -17.47 10.00 19.17
N ASN A 226 -16.99 8.87 18.63
CA ASN A 226 -16.54 7.70 19.39
C ASN A 226 -15.00 7.61 19.54
N ALA A 227 -14.24 8.32 18.69
CA ALA A 227 -12.77 8.37 18.66
C ALA A 227 -12.29 9.83 18.45
N PRO A 228 -12.44 10.72 19.45
CA PRO A 228 -12.24 12.16 19.27
C PRO A 228 -10.77 12.59 19.12
N HIS A 229 -9.80 11.72 19.41
CA HIS A 229 -8.36 12.03 19.36
C HIS A 229 -7.66 11.58 18.08
N GLN A 230 -8.26 10.64 17.36
CA GLN A 230 -7.69 10.01 16.18
C GLN A 230 -8.25 10.69 14.92
N MET A 231 -7.46 10.76 13.86
CA MET A 231 -7.91 11.38 12.61
C MET A 231 -8.94 10.50 11.91
N VAL A 232 -9.75 11.11 11.04
CA VAL A 232 -10.69 10.40 10.15
C VAL A 232 -10.48 10.85 8.72
N ALA A 233 -10.43 9.88 7.82
CA ALA A 233 -10.46 10.05 6.37
C ALA A 233 -11.59 9.19 5.78
N LEU A 234 -11.69 9.21 4.45
CA LEU A 234 -12.75 8.50 3.72
C LEU A 234 -12.30 7.19 3.07
N GLY A 235 -10.99 6.93 2.93
CA GLY A 235 -10.43 5.87 2.10
C GLY A 235 -10.71 6.02 0.59
N THR A 236 -10.91 7.27 0.12
CA THR A 236 -11.21 7.65 -1.27
C THR A 236 -10.06 7.44 -2.25
N GLU A 237 -10.38 7.19 -3.53
CA GLU A 237 -9.36 7.04 -4.57
C GLU A 237 -8.89 8.40 -5.13
N GLY A 238 -9.72 9.44 -5.10
CA GLY A 238 -9.41 10.78 -5.62
C GLY A 238 -10.11 11.14 -6.94
N TYR A 239 -11.22 10.49 -7.28
CA TYR A 239 -11.89 10.81 -8.55
C TYR A 239 -12.68 12.10 -8.47
N PHE A 240 -12.65 12.83 -9.58
CA PHE A 240 -13.40 14.05 -9.80
C PHE A 240 -14.66 13.77 -10.62
N LEU A 241 -15.81 14.31 -10.18
CA LEU A 241 -17.08 14.17 -10.89
C LEU A 241 -17.41 15.37 -11.80
N ASN A 242 -17.17 16.61 -11.34
CA ASN A 242 -17.70 17.83 -11.97
C ASN A 242 -16.65 18.90 -12.32
N SER A 243 -15.47 18.83 -11.72
CA SER A 243 -14.39 19.82 -11.87
C SER A 243 -13.07 19.10 -11.76
N TYR A 244 -12.05 19.52 -12.53
CA TYR A 244 -10.75 18.83 -12.61
C TYR A 244 -10.78 17.42 -13.23
N GLU A 245 -11.86 17.05 -13.92
CA GLU A 245 -12.03 15.71 -14.53
C GLU A 245 -10.94 15.31 -15.54
N GLY A 246 -10.27 16.28 -16.16
CA GLY A 246 -9.10 16.03 -17.03
C GLY A 246 -7.87 15.51 -16.29
N TRP A 247 -7.88 15.49 -14.95
CA TRP A 247 -6.84 14.88 -14.13
C TRP A 247 -7.15 13.44 -13.72
N ASN A 248 -8.40 12.95 -13.85
CA ASN A 248 -8.76 11.56 -13.56
C ASN A 248 -7.96 10.56 -14.42
N PRO A 249 -7.78 9.28 -14.01
CA PRO A 249 -7.05 8.28 -14.82
C PRO A 249 -7.76 7.85 -16.12
N GLY A 250 -9.04 8.18 -16.26
CA GLY A 250 -9.87 7.79 -17.40
C GLY A 250 -11.14 8.62 -17.49
N ALA A 251 -11.76 8.67 -18.66
CA ALA A 251 -13.01 9.39 -18.88
C ALA A 251 -14.14 8.85 -17.99
N GLY A 252 -14.22 7.52 -17.83
CA GLY A 252 -15.19 6.83 -16.99
C GLY A 252 -14.91 6.88 -15.49
N ALA A 253 -13.80 7.46 -15.03
CA ALA A 253 -13.53 7.63 -13.60
C ALA A 253 -14.56 8.56 -12.93
N ARG A 254 -15.02 9.62 -13.63
CA ARG A 254 -16.17 10.44 -13.17
C ARG A 254 -17.42 9.59 -12.90
N CYS A 255 -17.56 8.49 -13.65
CA CYS A 255 -18.71 7.61 -13.61
C CYS A 255 -18.58 6.53 -12.52
N GLU A 256 -17.45 6.46 -11.81
CA GLU A 256 -17.36 5.73 -10.53
C GLU A 256 -18.08 6.49 -9.40
N GLY A 257 -18.51 7.74 -9.64
CA GLY A 257 -19.41 8.50 -8.77
C GLY A 257 -18.80 9.02 -7.48
N GLU A 258 -17.48 9.07 -7.37
CA GLU A 258 -16.80 9.83 -6.32
C GLU A 258 -16.61 11.29 -6.81
N ASP A 259 -16.98 12.28 -6.00
CA ASP A 259 -16.64 13.69 -6.20
C ASP A 259 -15.70 14.16 -5.07
N TRP A 260 -14.43 13.73 -5.16
CA TRP A 260 -13.42 13.92 -4.11
C TRP A 260 -13.32 15.36 -3.61
N ALA A 261 -13.38 16.33 -4.54
CA ALA A 261 -13.34 17.76 -4.24
C ALA A 261 -14.54 18.23 -3.39
N ALA A 262 -15.72 17.62 -3.54
CA ALA A 262 -16.86 17.89 -2.67
C ALA A 262 -16.75 17.12 -1.33
N LEU A 263 -16.39 15.83 -1.40
CA LEU A 263 -16.25 14.93 -0.25
C LEU A 263 -15.25 15.45 0.79
N MET A 264 -14.12 15.97 0.35
CA MET A 264 -13.08 16.49 1.25
C MET A 264 -13.53 17.70 2.08
N HIS A 265 -14.66 18.35 1.78
CA HIS A 265 -15.22 19.44 2.59
C HIS A 265 -16.10 18.96 3.77
N MET A 266 -16.30 17.65 3.93
CA MET A 266 -16.96 17.08 5.12
C MET A 266 -16.27 17.51 6.42
N LYS A 267 -17.06 17.84 7.45
CA LYS A 267 -16.56 18.42 8.70
C LYS A 267 -15.79 17.43 9.57
N SER A 268 -16.17 16.15 9.51
CA SER A 268 -15.59 15.08 10.30
C SER A 268 -14.37 14.41 9.67
N VAL A 269 -13.98 14.86 8.47
CA VAL A 269 -12.78 14.42 7.74
C VAL A 269 -11.62 15.35 8.09
N ASP A 270 -10.57 14.84 8.73
CA ASP A 270 -9.37 15.61 9.11
C ASP A 270 -8.31 15.63 8.01
N VAL A 271 -8.24 14.55 7.23
CA VAL A 271 -7.20 14.27 6.24
C VAL A 271 -7.87 13.81 4.95
N SER A 272 -7.40 14.30 3.80
CA SER A 272 -7.81 13.79 2.50
C SER A 272 -6.85 12.71 2.02
N VAL A 273 -7.39 11.72 1.30
CA VAL A 273 -6.65 10.55 0.84
C VAL A 273 -6.95 10.28 -0.62
N VAL A 274 -5.96 9.75 -1.33
CA VAL A 274 -6.05 9.35 -2.74
C VAL A 274 -5.30 8.05 -2.98
N HIS A 275 -5.76 7.27 -3.95
CA HIS A 275 -5.12 6.04 -4.41
C HIS A 275 -4.72 6.22 -5.88
N ALA A 276 -3.64 5.57 -6.33
CA ALA A 276 -3.21 5.67 -7.74
C ALA A 276 -2.58 4.38 -8.28
N TYR A 277 -3.25 3.78 -9.24
CA TYR A 277 -2.86 2.52 -9.87
C TYR A 277 -2.96 2.58 -11.39
N GLU A 278 -2.04 1.88 -12.07
CA GLU A 278 -2.09 1.77 -13.52
C GLU A 278 -3.37 1.06 -14.00
N ARG A 279 -3.90 0.10 -13.23
CA ARG A 279 -5.15 -0.62 -13.57
C ARG A 279 -6.39 0.29 -13.66
N GLN A 280 -6.34 1.50 -13.09
CA GLN A 280 -7.41 2.50 -13.18
C GLN A 280 -7.37 3.29 -14.50
N MET A 281 -6.25 3.24 -15.25
CA MET A 281 -6.07 3.99 -16.49
C MET A 281 -6.98 3.43 -17.60
N GLU A 282 -7.94 4.23 -18.03
CA GLU A 282 -8.75 3.89 -19.21
C GLU A 282 -8.03 4.29 -20.51
N SER A 283 -8.54 3.82 -21.64
CA SER A 283 -8.02 4.16 -22.96
C SER A 283 -8.05 5.67 -23.22
N VAL A 284 -7.07 6.17 -24.00
CA VAL A 284 -6.86 7.61 -24.24
C VAL A 284 -7.27 8.01 -25.68
N PRO A 285 -8.05 9.10 -25.91
CA PRO A 285 -8.39 9.58 -27.25
C PRO A 285 -7.20 10.24 -27.98
N PRO A 286 -7.22 10.40 -29.32
CA PRO A 286 -8.28 10.06 -30.28
C PRO A 286 -8.20 8.61 -30.82
N LYS A 287 -7.11 7.88 -30.51
CA LYS A 287 -6.99 6.44 -30.77
C LYS A 287 -6.98 5.73 -29.44
N TRP A 288 -8.16 5.35 -28.97
CA TRP A 288 -8.42 4.65 -27.69
C TRP A 288 -7.44 3.50 -27.47
N GLY A 289 -6.34 3.81 -26.80
CA GLY A 289 -5.24 2.90 -26.53
C GLY A 289 -4.84 2.96 -25.07
N LYS A 290 -4.38 1.83 -24.54
CA LYS A 290 -3.90 1.73 -23.17
C LYS A 290 -2.67 2.64 -22.99
N CYS A 291 -2.67 3.39 -21.88
CA CYS A 291 -1.56 4.22 -21.45
C CYS A 291 -0.30 3.35 -21.24
N ASP A 292 0.86 3.76 -21.75
CA ASP A 292 2.12 3.08 -21.45
C ASP A 292 2.68 3.53 -20.07
N PHE A 293 3.78 2.90 -19.63
CA PHE A 293 4.36 3.23 -18.32
C PHE A 293 4.83 4.70 -18.19
N ALA A 294 5.31 5.32 -19.28
CA ALA A 294 5.72 6.72 -19.25
C ALA A 294 4.50 7.66 -19.19
N CYS A 295 3.45 7.33 -19.93
CA CYS A 295 2.14 7.94 -19.84
C CYS A 295 1.56 7.85 -18.42
N PHE A 296 1.66 6.69 -17.75
CA PHE A 296 1.20 6.51 -16.37
C PHE A 296 2.01 7.35 -15.37
N CYS A 297 3.34 7.41 -15.52
CA CYS A 297 4.17 8.30 -14.71
C CYS A 297 3.82 9.79 -14.91
N ASN A 298 3.50 10.21 -16.14
CA ASN A 298 3.03 11.57 -16.43
C ASN A 298 1.65 11.84 -15.81
N TYR A 299 0.71 10.89 -15.90
CA TYR A 299 -0.57 10.96 -15.20
C TYR A 299 -0.35 11.17 -13.69
N LEU A 300 0.44 10.31 -13.06
CA LEU A 300 0.61 10.31 -11.60
C LEU A 300 1.11 11.65 -11.07
N ILE A 301 2.12 12.27 -11.72
CA ILE A 301 2.62 13.58 -11.26
C ILE A 301 1.59 14.70 -11.44
N GLN A 302 0.74 14.63 -12.47
CA GLN A 302 -0.33 15.62 -12.66
C GLN A 302 -1.46 15.39 -11.66
N TYR A 303 -1.89 14.14 -11.47
CA TYR A 303 -2.90 13.73 -10.49
C TYR A 303 -2.53 14.18 -9.08
N LEU A 304 -1.32 13.83 -8.63
CA LEU A 304 -0.80 14.28 -7.34
C LEU A 304 -0.68 15.81 -7.26
N SER A 305 -0.23 16.50 -8.31
CA SER A 305 -0.11 17.96 -8.26
C SER A 305 -1.46 18.68 -8.17
N ALA A 306 -2.53 18.15 -8.76
CA ALA A 306 -3.87 18.69 -8.59
C ALA A 306 -4.37 18.48 -7.15
N HIS A 307 -4.35 17.23 -6.67
CA HIS A 307 -4.77 16.88 -5.31
C HIS A 307 -4.00 17.63 -4.23
N GLN A 308 -2.68 17.80 -4.40
CA GLN A 308 -1.83 18.57 -3.48
C GLN A 308 -2.24 20.03 -3.36
N ARG A 309 -2.67 20.66 -4.47
CA ARG A 309 -3.13 22.06 -4.46
C ARG A 309 -4.50 22.17 -3.80
N ILE A 310 -5.45 21.34 -4.21
CA ILE A 310 -6.83 21.38 -3.68
C ILE A 310 -6.85 21.04 -2.18
N ALA A 311 -6.01 20.09 -1.73
CA ALA A 311 -5.78 19.80 -0.31
C ALA A 311 -5.21 21.02 0.45
N ALA A 312 -4.17 21.66 -0.10
CA ALA A 312 -3.59 22.88 0.48
C ALA A 312 -4.60 24.03 0.58
N ASP A 313 -5.33 24.32 -0.50
CA ASP A 313 -6.34 25.38 -0.57
C ASP A 313 -7.51 25.13 0.40
N SER A 314 -7.82 23.85 0.67
CA SER A 314 -8.82 23.44 1.65
C SER A 314 -8.29 23.35 3.09
N GLY A 315 -6.99 23.59 3.31
CA GLY A 315 -6.35 23.51 4.61
C GLY A 315 -6.30 22.09 5.21
N LYS A 316 -6.33 21.05 4.38
CA LYS A 316 -6.30 19.64 4.82
C LYS A 316 -5.02 18.92 4.34
N PRO A 317 -4.42 18.04 5.14
CA PRO A 317 -3.32 17.19 4.67
C PRO A 317 -3.79 16.17 3.65
N LEU A 318 -2.88 15.73 2.79
CA LEU A 318 -3.08 14.68 1.80
C LEU A 318 -2.19 13.46 2.12
N ILE A 319 -2.73 12.26 1.96
CA ILE A 319 -1.96 11.01 1.94
C ILE A 319 -2.21 10.32 0.58
N LEU A 320 -1.14 9.95 -0.13
CA LEU A 320 -1.24 8.93 -1.18
C LEU A 320 -1.28 7.57 -0.47
N GLU A 321 -2.48 7.06 -0.24
CA GLU A 321 -2.75 5.98 0.71
C GLU A 321 -2.63 4.59 0.09
N GLU A 322 -2.80 4.50 -1.22
CA GLU A 322 -2.40 3.34 -2.00
C GLU A 322 -1.74 3.77 -3.32
N TYR A 323 -0.64 3.10 -3.67
CA TYR A 323 -0.12 3.08 -5.03
C TYR A 323 0.69 1.80 -5.26
N GLY A 324 0.80 1.38 -6.51
CA GLY A 324 1.59 0.20 -6.84
C GLY A 324 1.69 -0.06 -8.34
N LEU A 325 2.52 -1.04 -8.69
CA LEU A 325 2.68 -1.52 -10.05
C LEU A 325 2.78 -3.03 -10.06
N ILE A 326 1.81 -3.69 -10.68
CA ILE A 326 1.64 -5.14 -10.67
C ILE A 326 2.71 -5.85 -11.51
N LEU A 327 3.28 -6.92 -10.96
CA LEU A 327 4.09 -7.91 -11.67
C LEU A 327 3.19 -9.11 -11.98
N PRO A 328 3.34 -9.80 -13.13
CA PRO A 328 4.39 -9.67 -14.13
C PRO A 328 4.11 -8.66 -15.27
N GLU A 329 3.02 -7.89 -15.21
CA GLU A 329 2.58 -6.98 -16.29
C GLU A 329 3.58 -5.86 -16.57
N TYR A 330 4.32 -5.43 -15.54
CA TYR A 330 5.41 -4.45 -15.63
C TYR A 330 6.76 -5.09 -15.27
N THR A 331 7.86 -4.38 -15.53
CA THR A 331 9.19 -4.85 -15.10
C THR A 331 9.54 -4.39 -13.69
N VAL A 332 10.51 -5.07 -13.08
CA VAL A 332 11.07 -4.69 -11.76
C VAL A 332 11.65 -3.27 -11.81
N GLU A 333 12.32 -2.89 -12.91
CA GLU A 333 12.86 -1.55 -13.13
C GLU A 333 11.76 -0.48 -13.17
N GLN A 334 10.63 -0.77 -13.82
CA GLN A 334 9.48 0.13 -13.85
C GLN A 334 8.88 0.30 -12.44
N ARG A 335 8.76 -0.78 -11.66
CA ARG A 335 8.35 -0.69 -10.25
C ARG A 335 9.32 0.17 -9.42
N ILE A 336 10.63 -0.06 -9.53
CA ILE A 336 11.64 0.75 -8.82
C ILE A 336 11.51 2.23 -9.21
N LEU A 337 11.31 2.53 -10.50
CA LEU A 337 11.15 3.89 -11.01
C LEU A 337 9.91 4.58 -10.42
N LEU A 338 8.76 3.90 -10.43
CA LEU A 338 7.51 4.42 -9.84
C LEU A 338 7.70 4.77 -8.36
N PHE A 339 8.32 3.87 -7.59
CA PHE A 339 8.57 4.08 -6.18
C PHE A 339 9.55 5.24 -5.94
N ARG A 340 10.58 5.40 -6.79
CA ARG A 340 11.50 6.55 -6.71
C ARG A 340 10.81 7.87 -7.07
N LEU A 341 9.88 7.86 -8.03
CA LEU A 341 9.10 9.04 -8.43
C LEU A 341 8.19 9.53 -7.30
N VAL A 342 7.47 8.62 -6.63
CA VAL A 342 6.65 8.95 -5.45
C VAL A 342 7.51 9.42 -4.28
N ALA A 343 8.64 8.74 -4.03
CA ALA A 343 9.59 9.13 -2.98
C ALA A 343 10.17 10.54 -3.19
N ASP A 344 10.61 10.87 -4.42
CA ASP A 344 11.10 12.21 -4.75
C ASP A 344 10.00 13.28 -4.59
N ASN A 345 8.74 12.95 -4.91
CA ASN A 345 7.60 13.85 -4.70
C ASN A 345 7.34 14.10 -3.19
N LEU A 346 7.33 13.05 -2.35
CA LEU A 346 7.19 13.20 -0.89
C LEU A 346 8.36 14.00 -0.28
N GLN A 347 9.59 13.79 -0.73
CA GLN A 347 10.76 14.58 -0.30
C GLN A 347 10.62 16.05 -0.68
N TRP A 348 10.10 16.34 -1.87
CA TRP A 348 9.79 17.72 -2.29
C TRP A 348 8.69 18.35 -1.43
N MET A 349 7.64 17.59 -1.08
CA MET A 349 6.57 18.04 -0.19
C MET A 349 7.11 18.35 1.22
N LYS A 350 7.92 17.47 1.83
CA LYS A 350 8.62 17.77 3.10
C LYS A 350 9.46 19.04 3.00
N LYS A 351 10.26 19.17 1.93
CA LYS A 351 11.18 20.31 1.73
C LYS A 351 10.45 21.66 1.57
N THR A 352 9.25 21.65 0.98
CA THR A 352 8.47 22.87 0.68
C THR A 352 7.34 23.13 1.68
N GLY A 353 7.09 22.23 2.63
CA GLY A 353 5.93 22.31 3.52
C GLY A 353 4.61 22.04 2.81
N GLY A 354 4.61 21.26 1.72
CA GLY A 354 3.45 20.95 0.90
C GLY A 354 2.49 19.93 1.54
N ALA A 355 1.28 19.84 1.00
CA ALA A 355 0.17 19.15 1.65
C ALA A 355 0.24 17.61 1.67
N MET A 356 0.95 16.96 0.74
CA MET A 356 1.09 15.51 0.76
C MET A 356 2.08 15.08 1.86
N ALA A 357 1.54 14.69 3.00
CA ALA A 357 2.28 14.33 4.21
C ALA A 357 2.65 12.84 4.28
N GLY A 358 1.91 11.99 3.56
CA GLY A 358 2.14 10.54 3.53
C GLY A 358 2.17 9.96 2.12
N ALA A 359 2.98 8.91 1.94
CA ALA A 359 2.90 8.03 0.76
C ALA A 359 3.01 6.56 1.20
N MET A 360 2.05 5.74 0.77
CA MET A 360 1.86 4.37 1.22
C MET A 360 1.62 3.47 0.02
N PHE A 361 2.49 2.46 -0.15
CA PHE A 361 2.37 1.54 -1.27
C PHE A 361 1.48 0.34 -0.92
N TRP A 362 0.87 -0.23 -1.95
CA TRP A 362 0.24 -1.54 -1.90
C TRP A 362 1.19 -2.58 -2.51
N ASN A 363 1.56 -3.65 -1.80
CA ASN A 363 1.51 -3.80 -0.34
C ASN A 363 2.83 -4.39 0.19
N ALA A 364 3.11 -4.21 1.47
CA ALA A 364 4.29 -4.81 2.11
C ALA A 364 4.05 -6.28 2.42
N ALA A 365 5.10 -7.11 2.36
CA ALA A 365 5.05 -8.55 2.62
C ALA A 365 6.32 -9.01 3.36
N ILE A 366 6.23 -10.12 4.11
CA ILE A 366 7.40 -10.90 4.57
C ILE A 366 7.09 -12.40 4.49
N GLY A 367 8.12 -13.23 4.27
CA GLY A 367 7.97 -14.69 4.19
C GLY A 367 7.04 -15.14 3.07
N THR A 368 6.27 -16.21 3.31
CA THR A 368 5.30 -16.74 2.34
C THR A 368 3.88 -16.31 2.71
N VAL A 369 3.50 -15.13 2.22
CA VAL A 369 2.12 -14.64 2.09
C VAL A 369 1.62 -14.87 0.65
N TRP A 370 0.32 -14.73 0.38
CA TRP A 370 -0.18 -14.73 -1.00
C TRP A 370 0.34 -13.51 -1.76
N ASP A 371 0.38 -13.60 -3.09
CA ASP A 371 0.89 -12.55 -3.96
C ASP A 371 -0.15 -12.19 -5.01
N ASP A 372 -0.74 -11.00 -4.87
CA ASP A 372 -1.70 -10.41 -5.81
C ASP A 372 -1.01 -9.75 -7.02
N GLY A 373 0.32 -9.88 -7.09
CA GLY A 373 1.20 -9.25 -8.05
C GLY A 373 1.79 -7.92 -7.57
N TYR A 374 1.34 -7.33 -6.45
CA TYR A 374 1.83 -6.04 -5.94
C TYR A 374 2.87 -6.14 -4.81
N ASN A 375 3.02 -7.31 -4.18
CA ASN A 375 3.89 -7.49 -3.00
C ASN A 375 5.30 -6.89 -3.15
N VAL A 376 5.71 -6.12 -2.15
CA VAL A 376 7.10 -5.75 -1.89
C VAL A 376 7.57 -6.47 -0.63
N TYR A 377 8.38 -7.51 -0.82
CA TYR A 377 8.93 -8.33 0.26
C TYR A 377 10.03 -7.59 1.01
N LEU A 378 9.78 -7.24 2.27
CA LEU A 378 10.72 -6.49 3.13
C LEU A 378 11.87 -7.37 3.67
N ASP A 379 11.77 -8.69 3.53
CA ASP A 379 12.86 -9.64 3.76
C ASP A 379 13.66 -9.97 2.49
N GLY A 380 13.43 -9.24 1.40
CA GLY A 380 14.20 -9.31 0.15
C GLY A 380 15.58 -8.61 0.21
N PRO A 381 16.37 -8.71 -0.87
CA PRO A 381 17.69 -8.07 -0.97
C PRO A 381 17.57 -6.54 -1.09
N VAL A 382 18.38 -5.81 -0.33
CA VAL A 382 18.43 -4.33 -0.37
C VAL A 382 19.25 -3.82 -1.55
N GLU A 383 20.37 -4.48 -1.87
CA GLU A 383 21.21 -4.13 -3.03
C GLU A 383 20.92 -5.07 -4.21
N LYS A 384 21.05 -4.57 -5.45
CA LYS A 384 20.95 -5.43 -6.63
C LYS A 384 22.08 -6.48 -6.61
N PRO A 385 21.81 -7.78 -6.86
CA PRO A 385 22.86 -8.78 -6.92
C PRO A 385 23.89 -8.45 -8.00
N THR A 386 25.16 -8.30 -7.61
CA THR A 386 26.25 -8.10 -8.57
C THR A 386 26.33 -9.30 -9.51
N PRO A 387 26.32 -9.12 -10.85
CA PRO A 387 26.52 -10.21 -11.79
C PRO A 387 27.83 -10.93 -11.49
N LYS A 388 27.77 -12.23 -11.22
CA LYS A 388 28.96 -13.05 -10.99
C LYS A 388 29.83 -13.01 -12.25
N PRO A 389 31.14 -12.73 -12.17
CA PRO A 389 31.99 -12.67 -13.36
C PRO A 389 31.90 -13.97 -14.16
N THR A 390 31.59 -13.86 -15.45
CA THR A 390 31.60 -14.99 -16.38
C THR A 390 33.00 -15.60 -16.38
N PRO A 391 33.17 -16.91 -16.11
CA PRO A 391 34.47 -17.55 -16.23
C PRO A 391 35.02 -17.37 -17.65
N ALA A 392 36.30 -16.98 -17.76
CA ALA A 392 36.95 -16.87 -19.06
C ALA A 392 36.90 -18.24 -19.78
N PRO A 393 36.68 -18.27 -21.11
CA PRO A 393 36.52 -19.53 -21.83
C PRO A 393 37.80 -20.38 -21.76
N THR A 394 37.67 -21.57 -21.17
CA THR A 394 38.77 -22.55 -21.10
C THR A 394 39.14 -23.02 -22.50
N VAL A 395 40.38 -22.78 -22.92
CA VAL A 395 40.88 -23.26 -24.22
C VAL A 395 41.18 -24.75 -24.13
N THR A 396 40.41 -25.57 -24.83
CA THR A 396 40.56 -27.04 -24.84
C THR A 396 41.82 -27.45 -25.62
N PRO A 397 42.72 -28.31 -25.07
CA PRO A 397 43.88 -28.82 -25.81
C PRO A 397 43.46 -29.87 -26.85
N THR A 398 44.03 -29.79 -28.06
CA THR A 398 43.83 -30.80 -29.12
C THR A 398 44.74 -32.02 -28.90
N SER A 399 44.17 -33.23 -28.85
CA SER A 399 44.92 -34.49 -28.76
C SER A 399 45.11 -35.17 -30.13
N ALA A 400 46.32 -35.67 -30.39
CA ALA A 400 46.71 -36.36 -31.63
C ALA A 400 46.22 -37.84 -31.69
N PRO A 401 46.19 -38.47 -32.89
CA PRO A 401 45.51 -39.77 -33.09
C PRO A 401 46.41 -41.00 -32.88
N GLY A 402 45.79 -42.13 -32.51
CA GLY A 402 46.45 -43.44 -32.40
C GLY A 402 45.55 -44.62 -32.80
N THR A 403 46.03 -45.42 -33.75
CA THR A 403 45.55 -46.79 -34.10
C THR A 403 46.07 -47.81 -33.06
N SER A 404 45.61 -49.06 -32.91
CA SER A 404 45.02 -50.06 -33.83
C SER A 404 44.28 -51.21 -33.07
N ALA A 405 43.51 -52.04 -33.79
CA ALA A 405 42.90 -53.32 -33.36
C ALA A 405 43.63 -54.54 -34.04
N PRO A 406 43.23 -55.85 -33.98
CA PRO A 406 41.98 -56.51 -33.52
C PRO A 406 42.19 -57.76 -32.59
N THR A 407 41.22 -58.63 -32.23
CA THR A 407 40.69 -59.76 -33.06
C THR A 407 39.50 -60.51 -32.40
N SER A 408 38.52 -60.92 -33.23
CA SER A 408 37.51 -62.02 -33.09
C SER A 408 36.33 -61.98 -32.06
N ALA A 409 35.15 -62.39 -32.56
CA ALA A 409 33.81 -62.45 -31.96
C ALA A 409 33.22 -63.89 -32.15
N PRO A 410 31.88 -64.19 -32.18
CA PRO A 410 30.64 -63.50 -31.77
C PRO A 410 30.01 -64.21 -30.53
N SER A 411 28.72 -64.16 -30.12
CA SER A 411 27.42 -63.57 -30.57
C SER A 411 26.54 -63.35 -29.30
N SER A 412 25.26 -62.96 -29.26
CA SER A 412 24.18 -62.63 -30.22
C SER A 412 23.28 -61.49 -29.65
N THR A 413 22.47 -60.86 -30.51
CA THR A 413 21.73 -59.58 -30.37
C THR A 413 20.23 -59.74 -30.02
N PRO A 414 19.38 -58.67 -29.90
CA PRO A 414 19.59 -57.23 -29.54
C PRO A 414 18.51 -56.61 -28.58
N THR A 415 18.57 -55.27 -28.37
CA THR A 415 17.44 -54.34 -28.05
C THR A 415 17.11 -54.14 -26.55
N SER A 416 17.04 -52.93 -25.96
CA SER A 416 17.40 -51.56 -26.38
C SER A 416 17.64 -50.66 -25.14
N ALA A 417 18.51 -49.64 -25.27
CA ALA A 417 18.74 -48.62 -24.24
C ALA A 417 17.61 -47.54 -24.20
N PRO A 418 17.67 -46.62 -23.23
CA PRO A 418 18.11 -45.27 -23.63
C PRO A 418 19.15 -44.60 -22.69
N THR A 419 19.78 -43.57 -23.25
CA THR A 419 20.94 -42.83 -22.72
C THR A 419 20.55 -41.62 -21.86
N SER A 420 21.29 -41.36 -20.79
CA SER A 420 21.57 -40.00 -20.27
C SER A 420 22.83 -40.06 -19.38
N ALA A 421 23.99 -39.59 -19.84
CA ALA A 421 24.40 -38.18 -19.86
C ALA A 421 24.65 -37.62 -18.44
N ALA A 422 25.91 -37.65 -18.00
CA ALA A 422 26.33 -37.05 -16.74
C ALA A 422 26.24 -35.52 -16.84
N THR A 423 25.36 -34.91 -16.04
CA THR A 423 25.15 -33.47 -16.00
C THR A 423 26.18 -32.77 -15.13
N THR A 424 26.87 -31.79 -15.69
CA THR A 424 27.68 -30.83 -14.93
C THR A 424 26.80 -30.13 -13.89
N PRO A 425 27.24 -29.95 -12.63
CA PRO A 425 26.44 -29.21 -11.65
C PRO A 425 26.34 -27.74 -12.05
N THR A 426 25.14 -27.32 -12.43
CA THR A 426 24.76 -25.90 -12.56
C THR A 426 25.05 -25.19 -11.23
N PRO A 427 25.63 -23.98 -11.21
CA PRO A 427 25.79 -23.24 -9.97
C PRO A 427 24.40 -22.91 -9.41
N THR A 428 24.04 -23.56 -8.30
CA THR A 428 22.80 -23.30 -7.58
C THR A 428 22.76 -21.83 -7.18
N SER A 429 21.94 -21.04 -7.87
CA SER A 429 21.41 -19.81 -7.30
C SER A 429 20.71 -20.18 -6.00
N THR A 430 21.11 -19.56 -4.88
CA THR A 430 20.38 -19.70 -3.62
C THR A 430 18.89 -19.52 -3.92
N PRO A 431 18.02 -20.49 -3.59
CA PRO A 431 16.60 -20.32 -3.85
C PRO A 431 16.14 -19.06 -3.14
N GLU A 432 15.58 -18.13 -3.90
CA GLU A 432 14.73 -17.11 -3.32
C GLU A 432 13.66 -17.86 -2.50
N PRO A 433 13.40 -17.51 -1.22
CA PRO A 433 12.45 -18.24 -0.40
C PRO A 433 11.14 -18.33 -1.17
N SER A 434 10.59 -19.54 -1.33
CA SER A 434 9.55 -19.81 -2.32
C SER A 434 8.36 -18.87 -2.11
N ARG A 435 8.30 -17.82 -2.93
CA ARG A 435 7.21 -16.86 -2.94
C ARG A 435 5.95 -17.58 -3.40
N ALA A 436 4.79 -17.10 -2.96
CA ALA A 436 3.54 -17.60 -3.50
C ALA A 436 3.53 -17.38 -5.04
N PRO A 437 2.88 -18.27 -5.81
CA PRO A 437 2.58 -17.99 -7.20
C PRO A 437 1.82 -16.67 -7.28
N ILE A 438 2.27 -15.77 -8.17
CA ILE A 438 1.56 -14.52 -8.43
C ILE A 438 0.20 -14.85 -9.05
N VAL A 439 -0.85 -14.38 -8.39
CA VAL A 439 -2.23 -14.37 -8.90
C VAL A 439 -2.59 -12.91 -9.12
N ALA A 440 -2.27 -12.38 -10.30
CA ALA A 440 -2.49 -10.97 -10.62
C ALA A 440 -3.94 -10.55 -10.34
N ASN A 441 -4.14 -9.67 -9.36
CA ASN A 441 -5.48 -9.18 -9.00
C ASN A 441 -5.95 -8.15 -10.03
N THR A 442 -6.54 -8.65 -11.12
CA THR A 442 -7.35 -7.87 -12.04
C THR A 442 -8.77 -7.79 -11.48
N GLU A 443 -8.99 -6.88 -10.52
CA GLU A 443 -10.26 -6.72 -9.79
C GLU A 443 -11.47 -6.71 -10.74
N THR A 444 -12.21 -7.81 -10.73
CA THR A 444 -13.28 -8.04 -11.69
C THR A 444 -14.53 -7.32 -11.23
N LEU A 445 -14.87 -6.23 -11.90
CA LEU A 445 -16.04 -5.44 -11.55
C LEU A 445 -17.31 -6.23 -11.90
N THR A 446 -18.06 -6.58 -10.87
CA THR A 446 -19.33 -7.30 -10.95
C THR A 446 -20.47 -6.34 -11.36
N ASP A 447 -21.62 -6.86 -11.78
CA ASP A 447 -22.80 -6.03 -12.12
C ASP A 447 -23.23 -5.10 -10.96
N PHE A 448 -23.03 -5.54 -9.71
CA PHE A 448 -23.26 -4.74 -8.49
C PHE A 448 -22.32 -3.51 -8.39
N LEU A 449 -21.10 -3.64 -8.93
CA LEU A 449 -20.07 -2.60 -8.95
C LEU A 449 -20.02 -1.82 -10.28
N ARG A 450 -20.62 -2.33 -11.36
CA ARG A 450 -20.74 -1.62 -12.65
C ARG A 450 -22.07 -1.93 -13.34
N GLY A 451 -23.12 -1.21 -12.94
CA GLY A 451 -24.38 -1.17 -13.66
C GLY A 451 -24.27 -0.50 -15.05
N PRO A 452 -25.25 -0.71 -15.94
CA PRO A 452 -25.26 -0.14 -17.29
C PRO A 452 -25.21 1.40 -17.33
N GLN A 453 -25.65 2.07 -16.26
CA GLN A 453 -25.56 3.52 -16.10
C GLN A 453 -24.11 4.02 -16.12
N ARG A 454 -23.18 3.31 -15.44
CA ARG A 454 -21.74 3.64 -15.45
C ARG A 454 -21.16 3.49 -16.86
N ALA A 455 -21.53 2.42 -17.56
CA ALA A 455 -21.05 2.17 -18.92
C ALA A 455 -21.49 3.28 -19.90
N ALA A 456 -22.78 3.63 -19.90
CA ALA A 456 -23.30 4.71 -20.73
C ALA A 456 -22.66 6.08 -20.41
N CYS A 457 -22.49 6.39 -19.11
CA CYS A 457 -21.77 7.58 -18.68
C CYS A 457 -20.33 7.62 -19.21
N ALA A 458 -19.60 6.49 -19.14
CA ALA A 458 -18.22 6.44 -19.59
C ALA A 458 -18.08 6.62 -21.11
N GLU A 459 -18.99 6.03 -21.89
CA GLU A 459 -19.06 6.23 -23.36
C GLU A 459 -19.43 7.67 -23.76
N GLU A 460 -20.17 8.39 -22.93
CA GLU A 460 -20.46 9.81 -23.14
C GLU A 460 -19.27 10.69 -22.73
N ALA A 461 -18.71 10.47 -21.54
CA ALA A 461 -17.54 11.18 -21.02
C ALA A 461 -16.36 11.10 -21.99
N ALA A 462 -16.13 9.92 -22.56
CA ALA A 462 -15.11 9.65 -23.56
C ALA A 462 -15.12 10.62 -24.77
N ARG A 463 -16.27 11.23 -25.11
CA ARG A 463 -16.41 12.07 -26.32
C ARG A 463 -15.80 13.47 -26.18
N TRP A 464 -15.66 13.96 -24.96
CA TRP A 464 -15.22 15.32 -24.65
C TRP A 464 -14.11 15.39 -23.60
N TRP A 465 -13.80 14.28 -22.92
CA TRP A 465 -12.73 14.20 -21.92
C TRP A 465 -11.34 14.47 -22.53
N LEU A 466 -10.56 15.31 -21.83
CA LEU A 466 -9.22 15.74 -22.24
C LEU A 466 -8.21 15.46 -21.13
N PRO A 467 -7.37 14.42 -21.25
CA PRO A 467 -6.39 14.06 -20.22
C PRO A 467 -5.23 15.05 -20.17
N ILE A 468 -5.12 15.78 -19.05
CA ILE A 468 -4.20 16.91 -18.89
C ILE A 468 -2.73 16.51 -19.05
N TRP A 469 -2.34 15.32 -18.61
CA TRP A 469 -0.96 14.82 -18.74
C TRP A 469 -0.53 14.50 -20.18
N THR A 470 -1.46 14.59 -21.15
CA THR A 470 -1.15 14.49 -22.59
C THR A 470 -1.00 15.85 -23.27
N ALA A 471 -1.33 16.93 -22.57
CA ALA A 471 -1.24 18.28 -23.12
C ALA A 471 0.23 18.70 -23.28
N GLY A 472 0.59 19.31 -24.42
CA GLY A 472 1.97 19.69 -24.73
C GLY A 472 2.59 20.77 -23.82
N TRP A 473 1.81 21.36 -22.91
CA TRP A 473 2.26 22.29 -21.88
C TRP A 473 2.38 21.64 -20.49
N ALA A 474 1.89 20.42 -20.30
CA ALA A 474 1.95 19.72 -19.03
C ALA A 474 3.38 19.27 -18.70
N GLN A 475 3.73 19.30 -17.42
CA GLN A 475 5.01 18.77 -16.96
C GLN A 475 5.03 17.25 -17.12
N THR A 476 6.10 16.73 -17.70
CA THR A 476 6.35 15.29 -17.89
C THR A 476 7.50 14.79 -17.01
N VAL A 477 7.57 13.48 -16.83
CA VAL A 477 8.67 12.79 -16.13
C VAL A 477 9.80 12.52 -17.13
N ASP A 478 11.03 12.92 -16.78
CA ASP A 478 12.22 12.51 -17.51
C ASP A 478 12.53 11.04 -17.22
N MET A 479 11.88 10.14 -17.97
CA MET A 479 12.02 8.70 -17.84
C MET A 479 13.47 8.23 -18.06
N ALA A 480 14.26 8.92 -18.88
CA ALA A 480 15.66 8.56 -19.13
C ALA A 480 16.55 8.89 -17.92
N ALA A 481 16.39 10.07 -17.33
CA ALA A 481 17.08 10.45 -16.10
C ALA A 481 16.67 9.55 -14.92
N TYR A 482 15.38 9.23 -14.77
CA TYR A 482 14.91 8.33 -13.73
C TYR A 482 15.41 6.89 -13.93
N THR A 483 15.37 6.34 -15.15
CA THR A 483 15.94 5.01 -15.46
C THR A 483 17.42 4.97 -15.09
N LYS A 484 18.20 6.00 -15.45
CA LYS A 484 19.62 6.09 -15.10
C LYS A 484 19.85 6.17 -13.58
N ARG A 485 19.03 6.93 -12.84
CA ARG A 485 19.11 7.04 -11.37
C ARG A 485 18.75 5.73 -10.67
N CYS A 486 17.82 4.96 -11.21
CA CYS A 486 17.33 3.71 -10.64
C CYS A 486 18.10 2.47 -11.09
N ALA A 487 19.11 2.60 -11.96
CA ALA A 487 19.80 1.50 -12.63
C ALA A 487 20.29 0.42 -11.64
N ASP A 488 20.93 0.84 -10.55
CA ASP A 488 21.52 -0.05 -9.54
C ASP A 488 20.66 -0.23 -8.27
N MET A 489 19.46 0.37 -8.22
CA MET A 489 18.60 0.38 -7.03
C MET A 489 17.67 -0.85 -6.94
N THR A 490 17.26 -1.21 -5.72
CA THR A 490 16.04 -1.99 -5.47
C THR A 490 14.94 -1.09 -4.90
N VAL A 491 13.71 -1.59 -4.77
CA VAL A 491 12.64 -0.87 -4.06
C VAL A 491 13.01 -0.62 -2.59
N LEU A 492 13.63 -1.61 -1.93
CA LEU A 492 14.10 -1.47 -0.54
C LEU A 492 15.22 -0.42 -0.40
N LYS A 493 16.07 -0.26 -1.42
CA LYS A 493 17.07 0.82 -1.49
C LYS A 493 16.40 2.20 -1.61
N VAL A 494 15.33 2.31 -2.42
CA VAL A 494 14.54 3.56 -2.52
C VAL A 494 13.94 3.94 -1.17
N PHE A 495 13.40 2.97 -0.41
CA PHE A 495 12.92 3.23 0.95
C PHE A 495 14.05 3.71 1.86
N LYS A 496 15.18 3.00 1.92
CA LYS A 496 16.29 3.37 2.79
C LYS A 496 16.81 4.80 2.50
N ASP A 497 17.02 5.13 1.24
CA ASP A 497 17.46 6.48 0.82
C ASP A 497 16.42 7.56 1.14
N THR A 498 15.13 7.20 1.20
CA THR A 498 14.05 8.15 1.52
C THR A 498 13.85 8.28 3.02
N MET A 499 14.01 7.20 3.79
CA MET A 499 14.02 7.23 5.26
C MET A 499 15.09 8.20 5.76
N ASP A 500 16.32 8.09 5.23
CA ASP A 500 17.45 8.95 5.60
C ASP A 500 17.21 10.44 5.32
N ILE A 501 16.27 10.79 4.43
CA ILE A 501 15.89 12.18 4.09
C ILE A 501 14.62 12.63 4.85
N ILE A 502 13.60 11.76 4.93
CA ILE A 502 12.31 12.08 5.56
C ILE A 502 12.42 12.14 7.08
N TYR A 503 13.33 11.38 7.70
CA TYR A 503 13.57 11.43 9.15
C TYR A 503 14.94 11.99 9.56
N ALA A 504 15.66 12.64 8.65
CA ALA A 504 16.78 13.51 9.01
C ALA A 504 16.33 14.58 10.05
N PRO A 505 17.15 14.84 11.09
CA PRO A 505 16.82 15.72 12.22
C PRO A 505 16.75 17.22 11.88
#